data_AF-A0A2P4QWE7-F1
#
_entry.id   AF-A0A2P4QWE7-F1
#
_cell.length_a   1.000
_cell.length_b   1.000
_cell.length_c   1.000
_cell.angle_alpha   90.00
_cell.angle_beta   90.00
_cell.angle_gamma   90.00
#
_symmetry.space_group_name_H-M   'P 1'
#
loop_
_entity.id
_entity.type
_entity.pdbx_description
1 polymer ?
#
loop_
_entity_poly.entity_id
_entity_poly.type
_entity_poly.pdbx_seq_one_letter_code
_entity_poly.pdbx_strand_id
1 'polypeptide(L)'
;MVARVFCHDYPNNPYIDALYSIGNVHSRYKVIALGYYPQNIKYTQKSSSSIVQYQIPDGYIIETEAANKAIRCETNYIPVNKRISRENSRLSGIHVFGLDIEILHQARTEELTIAKTTNIDKRKRPLSEVSVS
;
A
#
# COMPACT_ATOMS: atom_id res chain seq x y z
N MET A 1 18.61 0.62 5.68
CA MET A 1 17.38 0.24 4.96
C MET A 1 17.76 -0.84 3.97
N VAL A 2 17.24 -2.06 4.11
CA VAL A 2 17.46 -3.12 3.13
C VAL A 2 16.72 -2.72 1.85
N ALA A 3 17.38 -2.73 0.70
CA ALA A 3 16.69 -2.47 -0.56
C ALA A 3 15.79 -3.68 -0.86
N ARG A 4 14.51 -3.40 -1.11
CA ARG A 4 13.48 -4.40 -1.40
C ARG A 4 12.89 -4.06 -2.76
N VAL A 5 12.72 -5.08 -3.60
CA VAL A 5 12.05 -4.96 -4.90
C VAL A 5 10.82 -5.85 -4.86
N PHE A 6 9.67 -5.27 -5.17
CA PHE A 6 8.42 -6.02 -5.34
C PHE A 6 8.18 -6.28 -6.82
N CYS A 7 7.96 -7.54 -7.18
CA CYS A 7 7.64 -7.98 -8.52
C CYS A 7 6.23 -8.57 -8.54
N HIS A 8 5.41 -8.19 -9.52
CA HIS A 8 4.08 -8.75 -9.72
C HIS A 8 3.70 -8.73 -11.21
N ASP A 9 2.85 -9.66 -11.62
CA ASP A 9 2.24 -9.75 -12.96
C ASP A 9 0.72 -9.94 -12.86
N TYR A 10 0.12 -9.22 -11.91
CA TYR A 10 -1.34 -9.23 -11.73
C TYR A 10 -2.01 -8.54 -12.93
N PRO A 11 -3.13 -9.07 -13.50
CA PRO A 11 -3.97 -10.17 -13.01
C PRO A 11 -3.58 -11.57 -13.47
N ASN A 12 -2.58 -11.71 -14.33
CA ASN A 12 -2.16 -13.01 -14.88
C ASN A 12 -1.59 -13.92 -13.79
N ASN A 13 -0.97 -13.32 -12.77
CA ASN A 13 -0.41 -14.02 -11.63
C ASN A 13 -0.89 -13.36 -10.31
N PRO A 14 -1.55 -14.12 -9.40
CA PRO A 14 -2.03 -13.58 -8.13
C PRO A 14 -0.92 -13.35 -7.10
N TYR A 15 0.32 -13.76 -7.39
CA TYR A 15 1.44 -13.63 -6.46
C TYR A 15 2.20 -12.32 -6.62
N ILE A 16 2.56 -11.75 -5.47
CA ILE A 16 3.48 -10.62 -5.34
C ILE A 16 4.71 -11.14 -4.63
N ASP A 17 5.87 -10.95 -5.26
CA ASP A 17 7.15 -11.42 -4.78
C ASP A 17 7.97 -10.23 -4.27
N ALA A 18 8.42 -10.29 -3.01
CA ALA A 18 9.35 -9.34 -2.44
C ALA A 18 10.75 -9.95 -2.37
N LEU A 19 11.68 -9.34 -3.10
CA LEU A 19 13.08 -9.75 -3.22
C LEU A 19 13.96 -8.81 -2.40
N TYR A 20 14.84 -9.38 -1.59
CA TYR A 20 15.75 -8.63 -0.72
C TYR A 20 17.13 -8.57 -1.37
N SER A 21 17.74 -7.39 -1.37
CA SER A 21 19.11 -7.22 -1.87
C SER A 21 20.17 -7.95 -1.03
N ILE A 22 19.80 -8.38 0.19
CA ILE A 22 20.68 -9.09 1.12
C ILE A 22 20.04 -10.43 1.48
N GLY A 23 20.77 -11.52 1.23
CA GLY A 23 20.50 -12.84 1.83
C GLY A 23 19.61 -13.80 1.04
N ASN A 24 19.26 -13.54 -0.23
CA ASN A 24 18.37 -14.39 -1.04
C ASN A 24 17.03 -14.73 -0.34
N VAL A 25 16.62 -13.91 0.62
CA VAL A 25 15.31 -14.05 1.24
C VAL A 25 14.28 -13.65 0.20
N HIS A 26 13.19 -14.39 0.14
CA HIS A 26 12.08 -14.12 -0.76
C HIS A 26 10.78 -14.26 0.03
N SER A 27 10.00 -13.18 0.05
CA SER A 27 8.68 -13.17 0.69
C SER A 27 7.62 -13.14 -0.40
N ARG A 28 6.76 -14.16 -0.42
CA ARG A 28 5.61 -14.23 -1.34
C ARG A 28 4.31 -13.86 -0.62
N TYR A 29 3.47 -13.10 -1.32
CA TYR A 29 2.12 -12.72 -0.90
C TYR A 29 1.16 -13.16 -2.01
N LYS A 30 0.01 -13.74 -1.65
CA LYS A 30 -1.00 -14.16 -2.62
C LYS A 30 -2.21 -13.25 -2.52
N VAL A 31 -2.63 -12.62 -3.61
CA VAL A 31 -3.92 -11.92 -3.67
C VAL A 31 -5.03 -12.98 -3.69
N ILE A 32 -5.91 -12.95 -2.69
CA ILE A 32 -7.00 -13.91 -2.54
C ILE A 32 -8.31 -13.32 -3.08
N ALA A 33 -8.59 -12.07 -2.74
CA ALA A 33 -9.82 -11.40 -3.14
C ALA A 33 -9.59 -9.91 -3.38
N LEU A 34 -10.39 -9.36 -4.29
CA LEU A 34 -10.51 -7.95 -4.54
C LEU A 34 -11.92 -7.49 -4.18
N GLY A 35 -12.00 -6.34 -3.51
CA GLY A 35 -13.26 -5.64 -3.30
C GLY A 35 -13.76 -4.97 -4.58
N TYR A 36 -14.85 -4.22 -4.43
CA TYR A 36 -15.40 -3.43 -5.54
C TYR A 36 -14.60 -2.16 -5.73
N TYR A 37 -14.12 -1.94 -6.95
CA TYR A 37 -13.49 -0.66 -7.29
C TYR A 37 -14.55 0.45 -7.23
N PRO A 38 -14.30 1.55 -6.49
CA PRO A 38 -15.31 2.58 -6.29
C PRO A 38 -15.62 3.31 -7.61
N GLN A 39 -16.91 3.53 -7.86
CA GLN A 39 -17.37 4.26 -9.06
C GLN A 39 -16.99 5.75 -9.01
N ASN A 40 -16.98 6.34 -7.82
CA ASN A 40 -16.58 7.74 -7.61
C ASN A 40 -15.07 7.84 -7.39
N ILE A 41 -14.33 7.80 -8.50
CA ILE A 41 -12.87 7.78 -8.49
C ILE A 41 -12.32 9.17 -8.14
N LYS A 42 -11.51 9.23 -7.08
CA LYS A 42 -10.71 10.42 -6.72
C LYS A 42 -9.34 10.32 -7.39
N TYR A 43 -8.64 11.45 -7.53
CA TYR A 43 -7.33 11.49 -8.19
C TYR A 43 -6.28 12.15 -7.30
N THR A 44 -5.02 11.76 -7.47
CA THR A 44 -3.89 12.43 -6.84
C THR A 44 -3.82 13.89 -7.27
N GLN A 45 -3.26 14.74 -6.40
CA GLN A 45 -3.03 16.14 -6.75
C GLN A 45 -2.05 16.24 -7.93
N LYS A 46 -2.42 17.01 -8.96
CA LYS A 46 -1.51 17.35 -10.05
C LYS A 46 -0.45 18.30 -9.53
N SER A 47 0.83 18.00 -9.74
CA SER A 47 1.91 18.96 -9.50
C SER A 47 2.44 19.48 -10.84
N SER A 48 3.11 20.63 -10.82
CA SER A 48 3.84 21.14 -11.99
C SER A 48 4.91 20.17 -12.48
N SER A 49 5.43 19.32 -11.59
CA SER A 49 6.47 18.32 -11.85
C SER A 49 5.93 16.93 -12.25
N SER A 50 4.62 16.68 -12.16
CA SER A 50 4.02 15.38 -12.47
C SER A 50 2.68 15.60 -13.17
N ILE A 51 2.70 15.46 -14.49
CA ILE A 51 1.54 15.64 -15.37
C ILE A 51 0.52 14.51 -15.15
N VAL A 52 1.00 13.31 -14.81
CA VAL A 52 0.18 12.11 -14.59
C VAL A 52 -0.47 12.16 -13.21
N GLN A 53 -1.78 11.98 -13.17
CA GLN A 53 -2.55 11.75 -11.95
C GLN A 53 -2.91 10.28 -11.84
N TYR A 54 -2.84 9.73 -10.64
CA TYR A 54 -3.23 8.37 -10.35
C TYR A 54 -4.61 8.35 -9.70
N GLN A 55 -5.38 7.32 -10.01
CA GLN A 55 -6.65 7.07 -9.35
C GLN A 55 -6.40 6.70 -7.89
N ILE A 56 -7.18 7.27 -6.98
CA ILE A 56 -7.22 6.97 -5.56
C ILE A 56 -8.55 6.29 -5.30
N PRO A 57 -8.57 4.96 -5.23
CA PRO A 57 -9.74 4.27 -4.75
C PRO A 57 -9.93 4.57 -3.25
N ASP A 58 -11.17 4.83 -2.85
CA ASP A 58 -11.60 5.11 -1.49
C ASP A 58 -12.49 3.96 -1.00
N GLY A 59 -12.09 3.26 0.06
CA GLY A 59 -12.73 2.04 0.56
C GLY A 59 -12.45 0.79 -0.27
N TYR A 60 -11.39 0.75 -1.08
CA TYR A 60 -11.07 -0.45 -1.87
C TYR A 60 -10.32 -1.47 -1.02
N ILE A 61 -10.91 -2.66 -0.90
CA ILE A 61 -10.40 -3.74 -0.05
C ILE A 61 -9.62 -4.74 -0.90
N ILE A 62 -8.48 -5.18 -0.40
CA ILE A 62 -7.68 -6.27 -0.95
C ILE A 62 -7.42 -7.26 0.17
N GLU A 63 -7.71 -8.53 -0.09
CA GLU A 63 -7.36 -9.61 0.84
C GLU A 63 -6.16 -10.36 0.28
N THR A 64 -5.15 -10.53 1.13
CA THR A 64 -3.92 -11.23 0.79
C THR A 64 -3.59 -12.31 1.80
N GLU A 65 -2.92 -13.36 1.34
CA GLU A 65 -2.37 -14.42 2.16
C GLU A 65 -0.86 -14.19 2.31
N ALA A 66 -0.37 -14.17 3.54
CA ALA A 66 1.05 -14.15 3.82
C ALA A 66 1.36 -14.98 5.06
N ALA A 67 2.31 -15.91 4.96
CA ALA A 67 2.72 -16.76 6.08
C ALA A 67 1.53 -17.44 6.82
N ASN A 68 0.56 -17.95 6.06
CA ASN A 68 -0.69 -18.55 6.55
C ASN A 68 -1.59 -17.61 7.36
N LYS A 69 -1.35 -16.31 7.32
CA LYS A 69 -2.23 -15.28 7.89
C LYS A 69 -2.97 -14.56 6.77
N ALA A 70 -4.26 -14.32 6.99
CA ALA A 70 -5.04 -13.45 6.12
C ALA A 70 -4.78 -11.99 6.52
N ILE A 71 -4.33 -11.20 5.55
CA ILE A 71 -4.08 -9.77 5.70
C ILE A 71 -5.10 -9.04 4.86
N ARG A 72 -5.96 -8.27 5.51
CA ARG A 72 -6.94 -7.41 4.86
C ARG A 72 -6.37 -6.00 4.78
N CYS A 73 -6.29 -5.46 3.57
CA CYS A 73 -5.84 -4.11 3.30
C CYS A 73 -6.99 -3.28 2.76
N GLU A 74 -7.11 -2.04 3.22
CA GLU A 74 -8.10 -1.09 2.71
C GLU A 74 -7.39 0.18 2.22
N THR A 75 -7.70 0.60 1.00
CA THR A 75 -7.20 1.85 0.44
C THR A 75 -8.23 2.94 0.64
N ASN A 76 -7.86 3.96 1.40
CA ASN A 76 -8.67 5.11 1.78
C ASN A 76 -8.11 6.39 1.18
N TYR A 77 -9.00 7.33 0.87
CA TYR A 77 -8.60 8.66 0.43
C TYR A 77 -8.35 9.59 1.61
N ILE A 78 -7.19 10.25 1.62
CA ILE A 78 -6.91 11.35 2.54
C ILE A 78 -7.12 12.70 1.82
N PRO A 79 -8.04 13.56 2.30
CA PRO A 79 -8.16 14.94 1.83
C PRO A 79 -6.99 15.81 2.29
N VAL A 80 -6.74 16.88 1.54
CA VAL A 80 -5.76 17.91 1.87
C VAL A 80 -6.02 18.48 3.27
N ASN A 81 -4.96 18.72 4.03
CA ASN A 81 -4.92 19.26 5.38
C ASN A 81 -5.52 18.35 6.47
N LYS A 82 -5.78 17.06 6.18
CA LYS A 82 -6.13 16.10 7.23
C LYS A 82 -4.90 15.81 8.10
N ARG A 83 -5.09 15.84 9.42
CA ARG A 83 -4.09 15.33 10.36
C ARG A 83 -4.09 13.82 10.28
N ILE A 84 -2.95 13.24 9.98
CA ILE A 84 -2.77 11.79 9.98
C ILE A 84 -1.68 11.41 10.98
N SER A 85 -1.89 10.32 11.71
CA SER A 85 -0.85 9.68 12.51
C SER A 85 -0.02 8.81 11.58
N ARG A 86 1.05 9.37 11.02
CA ARG A 86 1.95 8.64 10.13
C ARG A 86 3.37 9.13 10.36
N GLU A 87 4.30 8.18 10.46
CA GLU A 87 5.71 8.46 10.22
C GLU A 87 5.87 9.02 8.80
N ASN A 88 6.92 9.80 8.53
CA ASN A 88 7.16 10.40 7.20
C ASN A 88 7.33 9.31 6.14
N SER A 89 6.22 8.80 5.64
CA SER A 89 6.21 7.69 4.72
C SER A 89 6.84 8.12 3.41
N ARG A 90 7.91 7.43 3.06
CA ARG A 90 8.52 7.51 1.75
C ARG A 90 7.47 6.97 0.78
N LEU A 91 6.78 7.87 0.07
CA LEU A 91 5.78 7.58 -0.97
C LEU A 91 6.41 6.91 -2.21
N SER A 92 7.51 6.20 -2.06
CA SER A 92 8.30 5.60 -3.14
C SER A 92 8.21 4.07 -3.13
N GLY A 93 7.20 3.50 -2.46
CA GLY A 93 6.89 2.08 -2.51
C GLY A 93 6.27 1.69 -3.86
N ILE A 94 6.33 0.40 -4.18
CA ILE A 94 5.65 -0.16 -5.35
C ILE A 94 4.16 -0.27 -5.01
N HIS A 95 3.30 0.16 -5.93
CA HIS A 95 1.85 0.19 -5.71
C HIS A 95 1.16 -0.82 -6.62
N VAL A 96 0.23 -1.59 -6.06
CA VAL A 96 -0.70 -2.46 -6.80
C VAL A 96 -2.11 -2.00 -6.44
N PHE A 97 -2.92 -1.59 -7.41
CA PHE A 97 -4.27 -1.06 -7.19
C PHE A 97 -4.38 0.13 -6.19
N GLY A 98 -3.31 0.92 -6.05
CA GLY A 98 -3.26 2.02 -5.08
C GLY A 98 -2.94 1.58 -3.64
N LEU A 99 -2.76 0.28 -3.39
CA LEU A 99 -2.21 -0.28 -2.15
C LEU A 99 -0.68 -0.14 -2.17
N ASP A 100 -0.12 0.46 -1.11
CA ASP A 100 1.33 0.47 -0.86
C ASP A 100 1.79 -0.92 -0.43
N ILE A 101 2.47 -1.66 -1.30
CA ILE A 101 2.81 -3.08 -1.06
C ILE A 101 3.78 -3.25 0.13
N GLU A 102 4.53 -2.21 0.48
CA GLU A 102 5.42 -2.23 1.65
C GLU A 102 4.65 -2.54 2.95
N ILE A 103 3.37 -2.15 3.02
CA ILE A 103 2.52 -2.39 4.19
C ILE A 103 2.24 -3.88 4.41
N LEU A 104 2.19 -4.68 3.35
CA LEU A 104 2.05 -6.14 3.45
C LEU A 104 3.26 -6.75 4.13
N HIS A 105 4.44 -6.22 3.82
CA HIS A 105 5.66 -6.71 4.42
C HIS A 105 5.75 -6.36 5.91
N GLN A 106 5.43 -5.12 6.27
CA GLN A 106 5.38 -4.68 7.68
C GLN A 106 4.37 -5.50 8.49
N ALA A 107 3.20 -5.79 7.91
CA ALA A 107 2.18 -6.62 8.55
C ALA A 107 2.67 -8.06 8.75
N ARG A 108 3.39 -8.61 7.76
CA ARG A 108 3.98 -9.96 7.85
C ARG A 108 5.09 -10.05 8.90
N THR A 109 5.95 -9.04 9.01
CA THR A 109 7.06 -9.04 9.99
C THR A 109 6.64 -8.57 11.38
N GLU A 110 5.37 -8.20 11.56
CA GLU A 110 4.87 -7.58 12.80
C GLU A 110 5.61 -6.27 13.13
N GLU A 111 6.34 -5.70 12.15
CA GLU A 111 7.06 -4.42 12.24
C GLU A 111 6.14 -3.22 11.97
N LEU A 112 4.83 -3.45 11.86
CA LEU A 112 3.84 -2.41 11.59
C LEU A 112 3.72 -1.48 12.80
N THR A 113 4.71 -0.60 12.92
CA THR A 113 4.79 0.42 13.95
C THR A 113 3.87 1.55 13.53
N ILE A 114 2.66 1.57 14.11
CA ILE A 114 1.79 2.75 14.07
C ILE A 114 2.42 3.80 15.00
N ALA A 115 3.61 4.31 14.65
CA ALA A 115 4.24 5.39 15.38
C ALA A 115 3.35 6.65 15.22
N LYS A 116 2.71 7.06 16.31
CA LYS A 116 1.84 8.23 16.37
C LYS A 116 2.67 9.51 16.25
N THR A 117 3.02 9.88 15.02
CA THR A 117 3.44 11.26 14.72
C THR A 117 2.34 11.92 13.91
N THR A 118 1.73 12.98 14.46
CA THR A 118 0.70 13.75 13.76
C THR A 118 1.36 14.71 12.79
N ASN A 119 1.26 14.43 11.49
CA ASN A 119 1.68 15.33 10.44
C ASN A 119 0.45 15.89 9.70
N ILE A 120 0.53 17.15 9.28
CA ILE A 120 -0.47 17.74 8.38
C ILE A 120 -0.10 17.37 6.96
N ASP A 121 -0.98 16.62 6.32
CA ASP A 121 -0.81 16.25 4.94
C ASP A 121 -1.26 17.38 4.01
N LYS A 122 -0.33 17.94 3.23
CA LYS A 122 -0.65 19.02 2.27
C LYS A 122 -1.10 18.48 0.90
N ARG A 123 -1.17 17.16 0.71
CA ARG A 123 -1.47 16.54 -0.59
C ARG A 123 -2.68 15.61 -0.51
N LYS A 124 -3.38 15.45 -1.63
CA LYS A 124 -4.35 14.37 -1.82
C LYS A 124 -3.60 13.08 -2.15
N ARG A 125 -3.77 12.02 -1.35
CA ARG A 125 -3.08 10.75 -1.57
C ARG A 125 -3.88 9.54 -1.04
N PRO A 126 -3.59 8.33 -1.57
CA PRO A 126 -4.09 7.09 -0.97
C PRO A 126 -3.45 6.84 0.41
N LEU A 127 -4.20 6.17 1.26
CA LEU A 127 -3.80 5.62 2.54
C LEU A 127 -4.16 4.15 2.55
N SER A 128 -3.19 3.30 2.81
CA SER A 128 -3.43 1.88 3.03
C SER A 128 -3.53 1.62 4.52
N GLU A 129 -4.61 0.99 4.95
CA GLU A 129 -4.81 0.48 6.30
C GLU A 129 -4.76 -1.04 6.26
N VAL A 130 -4.19 -1.67 7.30
CA VAL A 130 -4.06 -3.12 7.37
C VAL A 130 -4.59 -3.66 8.67
N SER A 131 -5.34 -4.74 8.57
CA SER A 131 -5.70 -5.62 9.67
C SER A 131 -5.23 -7.05 9.37
N VAL A 132 -4.73 -7.72 10.41
CA VAL A 132 -4.29 -9.12 10.37
C VAL A 132 -5.26 -9.92 11.24
N SER A 133 -5.80 -11.01 10.69
CA SER A 133 -6.67 -11.95 11.42
C SER A 133 -5.87 -13.09 12.05
#